data_AF-A0A9Q0T6Z8-F1
#
_entry.id   AF-A0A9Q0T6Z8-F1
#
_cell.length_a   1.000
_cell.length_b   1.000
_cell.length_c   1.000
_cell.angle_alpha   90.00
_cell.angle_beta   90.00
_cell.angle_gamma   90.00
#
_symmetry.space_group_name_H-M   'P 1'
#
loop_
_entity.id
_entity.type
_entity.pdbx_description
1 polymer ?
#
loop_
_entity_poly.entity_id
_entity_poly.type
_entity_poly.pdbx_seq_one_letter_code
_entity_poly.pdbx_strand_id
1 'polypeptide(L)'
;MQIFEKCGNTDIEGVDSTNACYGGTAALFNCVNWVESCSWDGRYGLVVCTDSAVYAEGPARPTGGAAAIAMLIGPDAPITFESKFRGSHMSHAYDFYKPNLASEYPVVDGKLSQTCYLMALDSCYKLFCAKYEKSTGKQFSLSDAAYFVFHSPYNKLVQKSFARLVFSDFVRNASSIDEAAKEKLTPFSTLSGDESYQSRDLEKVSQQVAKPLYEAKVQPTTLVPKQVGNMYTASLYAAFVSLLHNKSSELAGKRVILFSYGSGLTATMFSLKLNEGQHPFSLSNIATVMDVSTKLKSRHEFSTVKFDETMQLMEHRYGGKDFVTSKDCSLLAPGTYYLTEVDSMYRRFYAKKPVDGACENGSLSNGH
;
A
#
# COMPACT_ATOMS: atom_id res chain seq x y z
N MET A 1 -1.92 20.90 9.29
CA MET A 1 -1.15 22.04 8.74
C MET A 1 -0.12 22.65 9.70
N GLN A 2 -0.24 22.43 11.02
CA GLN A 2 0.70 22.85 12.09
C GLN A 2 2.21 22.85 11.76
N ILE A 3 2.70 21.88 10.98
CA ILE A 3 4.12 21.82 10.58
C ILE A 3 4.50 23.00 9.68
N PHE A 4 3.63 23.38 8.73
CA PHE A 4 3.86 24.45 7.77
C PHE A 4 3.49 25.84 8.30
N GLU A 5 2.56 25.91 9.26
CA GLU A 5 2.20 27.16 9.96
C GLU A 5 3.43 27.84 10.57
N LYS A 6 4.36 27.06 11.13
CA LYS A 6 5.63 27.56 11.69
C LYS A 6 6.54 28.23 10.66
N CYS A 7 6.38 27.88 9.39
CA CYS A 7 7.12 28.45 8.28
C CYS A 7 6.35 29.60 7.60
N GLY A 8 5.16 29.95 8.09
CA GLY A 8 4.29 30.94 7.44
C GLY A 8 3.72 30.48 6.10
N ASN A 9 3.81 29.19 5.76
CA ASN A 9 3.30 28.66 4.50
C ASN A 9 1.90 28.05 4.71
N THR A 10 0.86 28.83 4.39
CA THR A 10 -0.54 28.42 4.55
C THR A 10 -1.28 28.27 3.23
N ASP A 11 -0.69 28.71 2.12
CA ASP A 11 -1.25 28.58 0.77
C ASP A 11 -0.80 27.24 0.18
N ILE A 12 -1.52 26.17 0.54
CA ILE A 12 -1.22 24.78 0.18
C ILE A 12 -2.55 24.10 -0.22
N GLU A 13 -2.66 23.67 -1.47
CA GLU A 13 -3.82 22.92 -1.96
C GLU A 13 -3.85 21.47 -1.46
N GLY A 14 -5.04 20.86 -1.55
CA GLY A 14 -5.24 19.44 -1.26
C GLY A 14 -5.96 19.18 0.08
N VAL A 15 -6.70 18.08 0.10
CA VAL A 15 -7.46 17.57 1.24
C VAL A 15 -7.41 16.03 1.23
N ASP A 16 -8.14 15.38 2.12
CA ASP A 16 -8.17 13.92 2.22
C ASP A 16 -8.92 13.28 1.04
N SER A 17 -8.37 12.19 0.50
CA SER A 17 -9.00 11.37 -0.54
C SER A 17 -9.30 9.97 0.00
N THR A 18 -10.57 9.56 -0.02
CA THR A 18 -11.02 8.35 0.67
C THR A 18 -11.75 7.39 -0.25
N ASN A 19 -11.22 6.18 -0.41
CA ASN A 19 -11.97 4.97 -0.73
C ASN A 19 -11.17 3.74 -0.28
N ALA A 20 -11.40 3.26 0.95
CA ALA A 20 -10.66 2.13 1.53
C ALA A 20 -9.13 2.27 1.30
N CYS A 21 -8.44 1.18 0.95
CA CYS A 21 -7.00 1.16 0.69
C CYS A 21 -6.56 1.92 -0.58
N TYR A 22 -7.48 2.52 -1.36
CA TYR A 22 -7.16 3.23 -2.61
C TYR A 22 -6.84 4.73 -2.40
N GLY A 23 -7.21 5.31 -1.25
CA GLY A 23 -7.11 6.76 -1.01
C GLY A 23 -5.71 7.35 -1.29
N GLY A 24 -4.65 6.63 -0.93
CA GLY A 24 -3.27 7.03 -1.21
C GLY A 24 -2.96 7.15 -2.71
N THR A 25 -3.49 6.23 -3.53
CA THR A 25 -3.35 6.27 -5.00
C THR A 25 -4.17 7.39 -5.63
N ALA A 26 -5.35 7.67 -5.09
CA ALA A 26 -6.12 8.84 -5.51
C ALA A 26 -5.36 10.14 -5.24
N ALA A 27 -4.84 10.31 -4.01
CA ALA A 27 -4.03 11.48 -3.64
C ALA A 27 -2.76 11.60 -4.49
N LEU A 28 -2.08 10.49 -4.78
CA LEU A 28 -0.92 10.46 -5.66
C LEU A 28 -1.25 10.93 -7.07
N PHE A 29 -2.33 10.42 -7.68
CA PHE A 29 -2.74 10.87 -9.01
C PHE A 29 -3.18 12.34 -9.01
N ASN A 30 -3.91 12.79 -8.00
CA ASN A 30 -4.28 14.21 -7.88
C ASN A 30 -3.03 15.10 -7.84
N CYS A 31 -2.02 14.69 -7.07
CA CYS A 31 -0.78 15.43 -6.91
C CYS A 31 0.05 15.47 -8.21
N VAL A 32 0.19 14.35 -8.91
CA VAL A 32 0.86 14.31 -10.23
C VAL A 32 0.11 15.17 -11.25
N ASN A 33 -1.22 15.05 -11.32
CA ASN A 33 -2.03 15.86 -12.22
C ASN A 33 -1.91 17.36 -11.89
N TRP A 34 -1.83 17.73 -10.61
CA TRP A 34 -1.63 19.11 -10.17
C TRP A 34 -0.29 19.66 -10.65
N VAL A 35 0.81 18.90 -10.48
CA VAL A 35 2.14 19.28 -11.02
C VAL A 35 2.12 19.44 -12.55
N GLU A 36 1.35 18.62 -13.27
CA GLU A 36 1.19 18.70 -14.72
C GLU A 36 0.19 19.80 -15.18
N SER A 37 -0.51 20.47 -14.25
CA SER A 37 -1.59 21.41 -14.58
C SER A 37 -1.10 22.84 -14.82
N CYS A 38 -1.98 23.68 -15.40
CA CYS A 38 -1.73 25.12 -15.51
C CYS A 38 -1.84 25.89 -14.17
N SER A 39 -2.34 25.24 -13.12
CA SER A 39 -2.38 25.81 -11.76
C SER A 39 -1.10 25.54 -10.96
N TRP A 40 -0.16 24.76 -11.50
CA TRP A 40 1.09 24.48 -10.81
C TRP A 40 1.92 25.75 -10.65
N ASP A 41 2.40 25.98 -9.43
CA ASP A 41 3.13 27.18 -9.04
C ASP A 41 4.64 26.96 -8.89
N GLY A 42 5.15 25.82 -9.34
CA GLY A 42 6.56 25.45 -9.25
C GLY A 42 6.96 24.75 -7.95
N ARG A 43 6.08 24.65 -6.94
CA ARG A 43 6.38 23.98 -5.66
C ARG A 43 6.19 22.46 -5.75
N TYR A 44 6.77 21.73 -4.81
CA TYR A 44 6.55 20.29 -4.70
C TYR A 44 5.16 19.97 -4.16
N GLY A 45 4.61 18.87 -4.65
CA GLY A 45 3.49 18.21 -4.00
C GLY A 45 3.95 17.22 -2.92
N LEU A 46 3.15 17.01 -1.89
CA LEU A 46 3.43 16.04 -0.82
C LEU A 46 2.20 15.15 -0.61
N VAL A 47 2.37 13.85 -0.82
CA VAL A 47 1.31 12.85 -0.62
C VAL A 47 1.62 12.08 0.65
N VAL A 48 0.62 11.91 1.52
CA VAL A 48 0.74 11.09 2.74
C VAL A 48 -0.33 10.00 2.70
N CYS A 49 0.11 8.75 2.74
CA CYS A 49 -0.74 7.58 2.93
C CYS A 49 -0.56 7.11 4.37
N THR A 50 -1.61 7.07 5.19
CA THR A 50 -1.49 6.72 6.61
C THR A 50 -2.70 5.95 7.06
N ASP A 51 -2.47 4.82 7.74
CA ASP A 51 -3.54 3.99 8.27
C ASP A 51 -3.08 3.15 9.46
N SER A 52 -4.06 2.82 10.31
CA SER A 52 -3.99 1.75 11.31
C SER A 52 -5.06 0.71 10.96
N ALA A 53 -4.65 -0.44 10.43
CA ALA A 53 -5.53 -1.54 10.09
C ALA A 53 -5.76 -2.43 11.31
N VAL A 54 -6.90 -2.22 11.98
CA VAL A 54 -7.31 -2.97 13.16
C VAL A 54 -8.62 -3.72 12.89
N TYR A 55 -8.74 -4.92 13.44
CA TYR A 55 -9.88 -5.81 13.28
C TYR A 55 -10.33 -6.38 14.64
N ALA A 56 -11.62 -6.67 14.75
CA ALA A 56 -12.21 -7.37 15.89
C ALA A 56 -11.54 -8.73 16.14
N GLU A 57 -11.83 -9.34 17.30
CA GLU A 57 -11.46 -10.74 17.56
C GLU A 57 -11.93 -11.65 16.44
N GLY A 58 -11.07 -12.60 16.05
CA GLY A 58 -11.35 -13.55 14.98
C GLY A 58 -10.28 -13.61 13.89
N PRO A 59 -10.58 -14.27 12.76
CA PRO A 59 -9.59 -14.67 11.77
C PRO A 59 -8.98 -13.50 10.99
N ALA A 60 -9.56 -12.30 11.06
CA ALA A 60 -9.04 -11.11 10.38
C ALA A 60 -7.96 -10.38 11.19
N ARG A 61 -7.95 -10.49 12.54
CA ARG A 61 -7.00 -9.81 13.44
C ARG A 61 -5.53 -10.00 13.04
N PRO A 62 -5.06 -11.20 12.66
CA PRO A 62 -3.67 -11.40 12.24
C PRO A 62 -3.27 -10.69 10.94
N THR A 63 -4.23 -10.12 10.21
CA THR A 63 -3.95 -9.36 8.99
C THR A 63 -3.82 -7.85 9.23
N GLY A 64 -3.93 -7.37 10.48
CA GLY A 64 -3.72 -5.98 10.83
C GLY A 64 -2.29 -5.48 10.63
N GLY A 65 -2.09 -4.17 10.83
CA GLY A 65 -0.81 -3.50 10.68
C GLY A 65 -1.00 -1.98 10.67
N ALA A 66 0.09 -1.21 10.78
CA ALA A 66 0.00 0.24 10.76
C ALA A 66 1.27 0.86 10.17
N ALA A 67 1.10 1.86 9.31
CA ALA A 67 2.20 2.65 8.78
C ALA A 67 1.72 3.97 8.17
N ALA A 68 2.66 4.91 8.03
CA ALA A 68 2.50 6.07 7.19
C ALA A 68 3.66 6.13 6.18
N ILE A 69 3.36 6.53 4.95
CA ILE A 69 4.33 6.78 3.88
C ILE A 69 4.09 8.18 3.33
N ALA A 70 5.15 8.98 3.25
CA ALA A 70 5.16 10.29 2.62
C ALA A 70 5.95 10.21 1.30
N MET A 71 5.39 10.79 0.24
CA MET A 71 6.00 10.86 -1.09
C MET A 71 6.04 12.31 -1.54
N LEU A 72 7.25 12.81 -1.85
CA LEU A 72 7.44 14.12 -2.46
C LEU A 72 7.32 13.99 -3.98
N ILE A 73 6.49 14.82 -4.59
CA ILE A 73 6.13 14.76 -6.01
C ILE A 73 6.61 16.05 -6.71
N GLY A 74 7.28 15.90 -7.84
CA GLY A 74 7.81 17.00 -8.63
C GLY A 74 8.35 16.56 -9.99
N PRO A 75 8.78 17.51 -10.84
CA PRO A 75 9.40 17.22 -12.12
C PRO A 75 10.77 16.52 -11.95
N ASP A 76 11.27 15.96 -13.06
CA ASP A 76 12.62 15.36 -13.14
C ASP A 76 12.90 14.26 -12.09
N ALA A 77 11.84 13.55 -11.68
CA ALA A 77 11.92 12.52 -10.65
C ALA A 77 12.71 11.28 -11.12
N PRO A 78 13.44 10.59 -10.20
CA PRO A 78 14.01 9.27 -10.48
C PRO A 78 12.95 8.19 -10.73
N ILE A 79 11.71 8.44 -10.29
CA ILE A 79 10.58 7.52 -10.37
C ILE A 79 9.48 8.25 -11.15
N THR A 80 9.43 8.02 -12.45
CA THR A 80 8.55 8.75 -13.36
C THR A 80 7.29 7.94 -13.68
N PHE A 81 6.15 8.63 -13.77
CA PHE A 81 4.92 8.01 -14.27
C PHE A 81 5.01 7.80 -15.77
N GLU A 82 4.65 6.61 -16.24
CA GLU A 82 4.33 6.42 -17.66
C GLU A 82 2.85 6.76 -17.86
N SER A 83 2.52 8.06 -17.93
CA SER A 83 1.16 8.60 -17.71
C SER A 83 0.05 7.98 -18.58
N LYS A 84 0.39 7.43 -19.75
CA LYS A 84 -0.56 6.75 -20.66
C LYS A 84 -0.84 5.29 -20.26
N PHE A 85 0.04 4.66 -19.48
CA PHE A 85 -0.03 3.26 -19.10
C PHE A 85 -0.68 3.09 -17.73
N ARG A 86 -2.02 3.20 -17.71
CA ARG A 86 -2.86 2.96 -16.53
C ARG A 86 -4.22 2.37 -16.89
N GLY A 87 -4.72 1.38 -16.16
CA GLY A 87 -6.05 0.81 -16.30
C GLY A 87 -6.78 0.84 -14.96
N SER A 88 -7.98 1.45 -14.93
CA SER A 88 -8.77 1.60 -13.69
C SER A 88 -10.09 0.86 -13.80
N HIS A 89 -10.53 0.29 -12.69
CA HIS A 89 -11.82 -0.36 -12.56
C HIS A 89 -12.48 0.08 -11.24
N MET A 90 -13.72 0.52 -11.33
CA MET A 90 -14.53 0.90 -10.18
C MET A 90 -15.90 0.26 -10.35
N SER A 91 -16.47 -0.24 -9.26
CA SER A 91 -17.77 -0.88 -9.25
C SER A 91 -18.41 -0.73 -7.89
N HIS A 92 -19.72 -0.83 -7.80
CA HIS A 92 -20.40 -0.91 -6.51
C HIS A 92 -20.30 -2.34 -5.96
N ALA A 93 -19.73 -2.50 -4.77
CA ALA A 93 -19.56 -3.78 -4.07
C ALA A 93 -19.63 -3.59 -2.54
N TYR A 94 -20.04 -4.65 -1.84
CA TYR A 94 -20.05 -4.71 -0.36
C TYR A 94 -19.08 -5.77 0.15
N ASP A 95 -17.89 -5.82 -0.41
CA ASP A 95 -16.87 -6.82 -0.05
C ASP A 95 -16.18 -6.52 1.29
N PHE A 96 -15.94 -5.23 1.55
CA PHE A 96 -15.45 -4.72 2.83
C PHE A 96 -15.86 -3.25 2.96
N TYR A 97 -16.45 -2.88 4.10
CA TYR A 97 -16.91 -1.51 4.35
C TYR A 97 -17.04 -1.25 5.86
N LYS A 98 -17.10 0.04 6.26
CA LYS A 98 -17.24 0.47 7.67
C LYS A 98 -18.56 1.22 7.88
N PRO A 99 -19.70 0.51 7.98
CA PRO A 99 -21.01 1.14 8.11
C PRO A 99 -21.28 1.64 9.55
N ASN A 100 -20.63 1.04 10.55
CA ASN A 100 -20.77 1.42 11.95
C ASN A 100 -19.78 2.54 12.30
N LEU A 101 -20.25 3.78 12.33
CA LEU A 101 -19.42 4.95 12.60
C LEU A 101 -18.81 4.97 14.02
N ALA A 102 -19.41 4.23 14.97
CA ALA A 102 -18.94 4.15 16.35
C ALA A 102 -17.87 3.06 16.58
N SER A 103 -17.59 2.21 15.59
CA SER A 103 -16.60 1.14 15.70
C SER A 103 -15.47 1.33 14.69
N GLU A 104 -14.23 1.02 15.09
CA GLU A 104 -13.09 1.00 14.18
C GLU A 104 -13.16 -0.18 13.20
N TYR A 105 -13.88 -1.24 13.59
CA TYR A 105 -13.87 -2.53 12.92
C TYR A 105 -14.77 -2.55 11.66
N PRO A 106 -14.29 -3.14 10.57
CA PRO A 106 -15.04 -3.26 9.33
C PRO A 106 -16.02 -4.44 9.34
N VAL A 107 -17.05 -4.33 8.50
CA VAL A 107 -17.84 -5.48 8.03
C VAL A 107 -17.11 -6.05 6.81
N VAL A 108 -16.86 -7.36 6.81
CA VAL A 108 -16.05 -8.03 5.78
C VAL A 108 -16.72 -9.31 5.30
N ASP A 109 -16.97 -9.41 4.00
CA ASP A 109 -17.22 -10.68 3.32
C ASP A 109 -15.90 -11.16 2.68
N GLY A 110 -15.18 -12.02 3.41
CA GLY A 110 -13.85 -12.46 3.00
C GLY A 110 -13.81 -13.28 1.70
N LYS A 111 -14.91 -13.95 1.32
CA LYS A 111 -15.00 -14.66 0.03
C LYS A 111 -15.20 -13.64 -1.08
N LEU A 112 -16.17 -12.73 -0.91
CA LEU A 112 -16.46 -11.69 -1.88
C LEU A 112 -15.26 -10.76 -2.10
N SER A 113 -14.53 -10.41 -1.04
CA SER A 113 -13.33 -9.54 -1.13
C SER A 113 -12.22 -10.13 -2.01
N GLN A 114 -11.98 -11.44 -1.94
CA GLN A 114 -11.03 -12.08 -2.86
C GLN A 114 -11.52 -12.06 -4.31
N THR A 115 -12.80 -12.37 -4.55
CA THR A 115 -13.39 -12.30 -5.90
C THR A 115 -13.33 -10.89 -6.47
N CYS A 116 -13.75 -9.88 -5.70
CA CYS A 116 -13.73 -8.47 -6.08
C CYS A 116 -12.30 -7.98 -6.39
N TYR A 117 -11.31 -8.36 -5.57
CA TYR A 117 -9.91 -8.03 -5.83
C TYR A 117 -9.42 -8.61 -7.16
N LEU A 118 -9.65 -9.90 -7.41
CA LEU A 118 -9.17 -10.56 -8.64
C LEU A 118 -9.90 -10.07 -9.88
N MET A 119 -11.21 -9.81 -9.78
CA MET A 119 -11.99 -9.19 -10.86
C MET A 119 -11.47 -7.79 -11.21
N ALA A 120 -11.18 -6.97 -10.19
CA ALA A 120 -10.61 -5.65 -10.40
C ALA A 120 -9.20 -5.72 -11.00
N LEU A 121 -8.39 -6.69 -10.58
CA LEU A 121 -7.07 -6.95 -11.12
C LEU A 121 -7.12 -7.29 -12.62
N ASP A 122 -7.97 -8.24 -13.01
CA ASP A 122 -8.14 -8.65 -14.41
C ASP A 122 -8.60 -7.48 -15.29
N SER A 123 -9.59 -6.72 -14.80
CA SER A 123 -10.13 -5.56 -15.51
C SER A 123 -9.08 -4.46 -15.69
N CYS A 124 -8.35 -4.12 -14.61
CA CYS A 124 -7.27 -3.14 -14.67
C CYS A 124 -6.14 -3.60 -15.60
N TYR A 125 -5.73 -4.88 -15.54
CA TYR A 125 -4.68 -5.43 -16.38
C TYR A 125 -5.08 -5.43 -17.86
N LYS A 126 -6.31 -5.85 -18.18
CA LYS A 126 -6.85 -5.79 -19.55
C LYS A 126 -6.83 -4.36 -20.11
N LEU A 127 -7.31 -3.38 -19.33
CA LEU A 127 -7.33 -1.97 -19.76
C LEU A 127 -5.91 -1.39 -19.90
N PHE A 128 -5.01 -1.77 -19.00
CA PHE A 128 -3.59 -1.42 -19.08
C PHE A 128 -2.96 -1.96 -20.37
N CYS A 129 -3.14 -3.26 -20.65
CA CYS A 129 -2.62 -3.92 -21.85
C CYS A 129 -3.14 -3.26 -23.13
N ALA A 130 -4.44 -2.97 -23.21
CA ALA A 130 -5.03 -2.30 -24.37
C ALA A 130 -4.43 -0.92 -24.63
N LYS A 131 -4.15 -0.14 -23.57
CA LYS A 131 -3.49 1.18 -23.70
C LYS A 131 -2.03 1.06 -24.10
N TYR A 132 -1.33 0.05 -23.58
CA TYR A 132 0.04 -0.25 -23.97
C TYR A 132 0.12 -0.63 -25.45
N GLU A 133 -0.72 -1.56 -25.89
CA GLU A 133 -0.83 -2.02 -27.28
C GLU A 133 -1.14 -0.86 -28.23
N LYS A 134 -2.14 -0.04 -27.90
CA LYS A 134 -2.50 1.14 -28.69
C LYS A 134 -1.33 2.13 -28.84
N SER A 135 -0.49 2.28 -27.82
CA SER A 135 0.58 3.28 -27.82
C SER A 135 1.90 2.77 -28.40
N THR A 136 2.16 1.46 -28.33
CA THR A 136 3.45 0.86 -28.70
C THR A 136 3.38 -0.06 -29.91
N GLY A 137 2.18 -0.47 -30.34
CA GLY A 137 1.98 -1.47 -31.39
C GLY A 137 2.38 -2.90 -30.97
N LYS A 138 2.66 -3.14 -29.69
CA LYS A 138 3.11 -4.44 -29.17
C LYS A 138 2.17 -4.96 -28.08
N GLN A 139 1.86 -6.25 -28.11
CA GLN A 139 1.12 -6.92 -27.03
C GLN A 139 1.92 -6.85 -25.73
N PHE A 140 1.31 -6.31 -24.67
CA PHE A 140 1.94 -6.33 -23.35
C PHE A 140 1.92 -7.74 -22.76
N SER A 141 3.03 -8.17 -22.16
CA SER A 141 3.11 -9.36 -21.32
C SER A 141 3.91 -9.08 -20.05
N LEU A 142 3.89 -10.04 -19.11
CA LEU A 142 4.70 -9.99 -17.89
C LEU A 142 6.21 -9.83 -18.14
N SER A 143 6.69 -10.11 -19.36
CA SER A 143 8.08 -9.89 -19.77
C SER A 143 8.42 -8.41 -19.99
N ASP A 144 7.43 -7.55 -20.27
CA ASP A 144 7.62 -6.12 -20.57
C ASP A 144 7.79 -5.23 -19.32
N ALA A 145 7.72 -5.82 -18.12
CA ALA A 145 7.99 -5.14 -16.87
C ALA A 145 8.97 -5.94 -16.01
N ALA A 146 9.87 -5.23 -15.33
CA ALA A 146 10.87 -5.86 -14.47
C ALA A 146 10.24 -6.32 -13.15
N TYR A 147 9.33 -5.53 -12.58
CA TYR A 147 8.72 -5.82 -11.28
C TYR A 147 7.22 -5.50 -11.29
N PHE A 148 6.49 -6.23 -10.44
CA PHE A 148 5.07 -6.01 -10.18
C PHE A 148 4.85 -5.85 -8.67
N VAL A 149 4.26 -4.73 -8.28
CA VAL A 149 4.00 -4.36 -6.89
C VAL A 149 2.49 -4.32 -6.69
N PHE A 150 1.99 -4.91 -5.61
CA PHE A 150 0.57 -5.02 -5.35
C PHE A 150 0.22 -4.39 -4.00
N HIS A 151 -1.01 -3.87 -3.88
CA HIS A 151 -1.64 -3.73 -2.56
C HIS A 151 -1.56 -5.08 -1.84
N SER A 152 -0.97 -5.07 -0.64
CA SER A 152 -0.50 -6.27 0.07
C SER A 152 -1.19 -6.38 1.44
N PRO A 153 -2.48 -6.77 1.51
CA PRO A 153 -3.15 -6.96 2.79
C PRO A 153 -2.60 -8.17 3.55
N TYR A 154 -2.18 -9.20 2.81
CA TYR A 154 -1.39 -10.33 3.30
C TYR A 154 -0.68 -10.99 2.12
N ASN A 155 0.47 -11.61 2.36
CA ASN A 155 1.34 -12.06 1.27
C ASN A 155 0.75 -13.17 0.40
N LYS A 156 -0.12 -14.02 0.95
CA LYS A 156 -0.78 -15.07 0.15
C LYS A 156 -1.64 -14.48 -0.97
N LEU A 157 -2.33 -13.35 -0.74
CA LEU A 157 -3.09 -12.69 -1.81
C LEU A 157 -2.17 -12.19 -2.91
N VAL A 158 -1.02 -11.60 -2.57
CA VAL A 158 -0.02 -11.11 -3.54
C VAL A 158 0.47 -12.24 -4.46
N GLN A 159 0.73 -13.44 -3.90
CA GLN A 159 1.09 -14.62 -4.69
C GLN A 159 -0.04 -15.00 -5.67
N LYS A 160 -1.30 -15.02 -5.20
CA LYS A 160 -2.47 -15.29 -6.04
C LYS A 160 -2.64 -14.23 -7.12
N SER A 161 -2.43 -12.95 -6.82
CA SER A 161 -2.57 -11.84 -7.74
C SER A 161 -1.60 -11.97 -8.92
N PHE A 162 -0.32 -12.22 -8.64
CA PHE A 162 0.65 -12.40 -9.72
C PHE A 162 0.39 -13.67 -10.54
N ALA A 163 0.00 -14.77 -9.89
CA ALA A 163 -0.44 -15.98 -10.58
C ALA A 163 -1.65 -15.74 -11.48
N ARG A 164 -2.59 -14.87 -11.07
CA ARG A 164 -3.73 -14.46 -11.89
C ARG A 164 -3.32 -13.68 -13.14
N LEU A 165 -2.27 -12.86 -13.06
CA LEU A 165 -1.73 -12.19 -14.24
C LEU A 165 -1.08 -13.18 -15.21
N VAL A 166 -0.41 -14.23 -14.71
CA VAL A 166 0.11 -15.33 -15.56
C VAL A 166 -1.03 -16.03 -16.29
N PHE A 167 -2.14 -16.32 -15.60
CA PHE A 167 -3.33 -16.87 -16.26
C PHE A 167 -3.93 -15.89 -17.29
N SER A 168 -3.95 -14.59 -17.00
CA SER A 168 -4.42 -13.57 -17.95
C SER A 168 -3.56 -13.50 -19.21
N ASP A 169 -2.24 -13.63 -19.08
CA ASP A 169 -1.32 -13.72 -20.21
C ASP A 169 -1.52 -15.02 -21.00
N PHE A 170 -1.82 -16.14 -20.32
CA PHE A 170 -2.18 -17.40 -20.98
C PHE A 170 -3.45 -17.26 -21.83
N VAL A 171 -4.53 -16.70 -21.27
CA VAL A 171 -5.78 -16.46 -22.01
C VAL A 171 -5.56 -15.53 -23.22
N ARG A 172 -4.61 -14.60 -23.12
CA ARG A 172 -4.24 -13.67 -24.19
C ARG A 172 -3.21 -14.24 -25.18
N ASN A 173 -2.73 -15.47 -24.98
CA ASN A 173 -1.61 -16.07 -25.72
C ASN A 173 -0.37 -15.16 -25.78
N ALA A 174 -0.04 -14.52 -24.65
CA ALA A 174 1.04 -13.55 -24.56
C ALA A 174 2.42 -14.21 -24.52
N SER A 175 3.46 -13.44 -24.89
CA SER A 175 4.85 -13.90 -25.04
C SER A 175 5.54 -14.39 -23.76
N SER A 176 4.95 -14.12 -22.59
CA SER A 176 5.47 -14.55 -21.28
C SER A 176 5.16 -16.02 -20.96
N ILE A 177 4.30 -16.68 -21.74
CA ILE A 177 3.81 -18.02 -21.48
C ILE A 177 4.48 -19.02 -22.43
N ASP A 178 5.35 -19.86 -21.87
CA ASP A 178 6.01 -20.95 -22.60
C ASP A 178 5.09 -22.16 -22.81
N GLU A 179 5.53 -23.13 -23.61
CA GLU A 179 4.73 -24.32 -23.95
C GLU A 179 4.38 -25.18 -22.73
N ALA A 180 5.29 -25.29 -21.74
CA ALA A 180 5.03 -26.04 -20.52
C ALA A 180 3.96 -25.37 -19.64
N ALA A 181 3.94 -24.04 -19.60
CA ALA A 181 2.91 -23.25 -18.95
C ALA A 181 1.56 -23.38 -19.69
N LYS A 182 1.56 -23.32 -21.03
CA LYS A 182 0.36 -23.53 -21.84
C LYS A 182 -0.27 -24.89 -21.59
N GLU A 183 0.53 -25.97 -21.62
CA GLU A 183 0.04 -27.33 -21.39
C GLU A 183 -0.66 -27.45 -20.03
N LYS A 184 -0.05 -26.89 -18.97
CA LYS A 184 -0.61 -26.91 -17.61
C LYS A 184 -1.87 -26.08 -17.45
N LEU A 185 -2.00 -24.96 -18.17
CA LEU A 185 -3.12 -24.02 -18.03
C LEU A 185 -4.29 -24.31 -18.99
N THR A 186 -4.04 -25.05 -20.08
CA THR A 186 -5.04 -25.46 -21.08
C THR A 186 -6.32 -26.07 -20.50
N PRO A 187 -6.27 -26.95 -19.46
CA PRO A 187 -7.48 -27.50 -18.84
C PRO A 187 -8.44 -26.46 -18.25
N PHE A 188 -7.97 -25.23 -18.00
CA PHE A 188 -8.76 -24.16 -17.39
C PHE A 188 -9.19 -23.07 -18.39
N SER A 189 -8.86 -23.22 -19.67
CA SER A 189 -9.11 -22.21 -20.72
C SER A 189 -10.59 -21.88 -20.95
N THR A 190 -11.49 -22.80 -20.60
CA THR A 190 -12.94 -22.64 -20.78
C THR A 190 -13.65 -22.06 -19.54
N LEU A 191 -12.95 -21.90 -18.41
CA LEU A 191 -13.56 -21.34 -17.21
C LEU A 191 -13.97 -19.89 -17.45
N SER A 192 -15.24 -19.58 -17.20
CA SER A 192 -15.73 -18.21 -17.20
C SER A 192 -15.18 -17.40 -16.02
N GLY A 193 -15.40 -16.08 -16.02
CA GLY A 193 -14.90 -15.18 -14.98
C GLY A 193 -15.20 -15.69 -13.56
N ASP A 194 -16.47 -15.88 -13.23
CA ASP A 194 -16.91 -16.30 -11.90
C ASP A 194 -16.40 -17.68 -11.50
N GLU A 195 -16.40 -18.64 -12.43
CA GLU A 195 -15.86 -19.99 -12.19
C GLU A 195 -14.36 -19.95 -11.92
N SER A 196 -13.64 -19.13 -12.68
CA SER A 196 -12.19 -19.01 -12.57
C SER A 196 -11.75 -18.38 -11.24
N TYR A 197 -12.52 -17.43 -10.68
CA TYR A 197 -12.22 -16.81 -9.38
C TYR A 197 -12.41 -17.78 -8.21
N GLN A 198 -13.29 -18.79 -8.38
CA GLN A 198 -13.62 -19.75 -7.33
C GLN A 198 -12.82 -21.07 -7.46
N SER A 199 -12.17 -21.31 -8.60
CA SER A 199 -11.42 -22.54 -8.86
C SER A 199 -10.09 -22.59 -8.10
N ARG A 200 -10.05 -23.46 -7.08
CA ARG A 200 -8.83 -23.74 -6.30
C ARG A 200 -7.76 -24.46 -7.12
N ASP A 201 -8.17 -25.27 -8.09
CA ASP A 201 -7.25 -25.99 -8.97
C ASP A 201 -6.54 -25.03 -9.92
N LEU A 202 -7.28 -24.09 -10.51
CA LEU A 202 -6.69 -23.02 -11.31
C LEU A 202 -5.74 -22.18 -10.46
N GLU A 203 -6.13 -21.81 -9.23
CA GLU A 203 -5.27 -21.07 -8.32
C GLU A 203 -3.94 -21.82 -8.08
N LYS A 204 -4.01 -23.12 -7.77
CA LYS A 204 -2.85 -23.96 -7.47
C LYS A 204 -1.92 -24.08 -8.68
N VAL A 205 -2.46 -24.40 -9.85
CA VAL A 205 -1.66 -24.56 -11.07
C VAL A 205 -1.05 -23.23 -11.50
N SER A 206 -1.82 -22.14 -11.44
CA SER A 206 -1.32 -20.79 -11.78
C SER A 206 -0.17 -20.39 -10.87
N GLN A 207 -0.24 -20.68 -9.56
CA GLN A 207 0.87 -20.41 -8.63
C GLN A 207 2.11 -21.25 -8.94
N GLN A 208 1.94 -22.51 -9.32
CA GLN A 208 3.07 -23.38 -9.70
C GLN A 208 3.78 -22.85 -10.95
N VAL A 209 3.01 -22.47 -11.98
CA VAL A 209 3.54 -21.88 -13.21
C VAL A 209 4.19 -20.52 -12.93
N ALA A 210 3.56 -19.69 -12.10
CA ALA A 210 4.05 -18.35 -11.80
C ALA A 210 5.29 -18.32 -10.90
N LYS A 211 5.62 -19.41 -10.19
CA LYS A 211 6.63 -19.40 -9.12
C LYS A 211 7.98 -18.78 -9.53
N PRO A 212 8.63 -19.16 -10.65
CA PRO A 212 9.92 -18.57 -11.03
C PRO A 212 9.81 -17.07 -11.32
N LEU A 213 8.74 -16.66 -12.00
CA LEU A 213 8.48 -15.25 -12.31
C LEU A 213 8.11 -14.45 -11.06
N TYR A 214 7.39 -15.05 -10.10
CA TYR A 214 7.06 -14.42 -8.82
C TYR A 214 8.33 -14.15 -8.01
N GLU A 215 9.23 -15.13 -7.91
CA GLU A 215 10.50 -14.98 -7.21
C GLU A 215 11.36 -13.86 -7.81
N ALA A 216 11.37 -13.73 -9.14
CA ALA A 216 12.13 -12.68 -9.82
C ALA A 216 11.46 -11.29 -9.75
N LYS A 217 10.15 -11.21 -9.95
CA LYS A 217 9.44 -9.95 -10.25
C LYS A 217 8.61 -9.39 -9.09
N VAL A 218 8.30 -10.19 -8.07
CA VAL A 218 7.38 -9.80 -6.98
C VAL A 218 7.98 -10.03 -5.60
N GLN A 219 8.72 -11.12 -5.38
CA GLN A 219 9.30 -11.42 -4.06
C GLN A 219 10.10 -10.24 -3.45
N PRO A 220 10.89 -9.46 -4.22
CA PRO A 220 11.62 -8.30 -3.69
C PRO A 220 10.71 -7.18 -3.14
N THR A 221 9.42 -7.18 -3.44
CA THR A 221 8.46 -6.17 -2.95
C THR A 221 7.82 -6.56 -1.61
N THR A 222 8.17 -7.71 -1.04
CA THR A 222 7.37 -8.33 0.04
C THR A 222 7.90 -8.12 1.46
N LEU A 223 9.09 -7.53 1.63
CA LEU A 223 9.76 -7.42 2.93
C LEU A 223 8.91 -6.70 3.98
N VAL A 224 8.59 -5.42 3.76
CA VAL A 224 7.85 -4.60 4.73
C VAL A 224 6.43 -5.14 4.94
N PRO A 225 5.63 -5.46 3.90
CA PRO A 225 4.30 -6.05 4.12
C PRO A 225 4.32 -7.35 4.94
N LYS A 226 5.31 -8.23 4.74
CA LYS A 226 5.42 -9.47 5.53
C LYS A 226 5.86 -9.24 6.98
N GLN A 227 6.58 -8.16 7.24
CA GLN A 227 7.10 -7.84 8.57
C GLN A 227 6.16 -6.94 9.38
N VAL A 228 5.29 -6.16 8.72
CA VAL A 228 4.44 -5.13 9.35
C VAL A 228 2.94 -5.46 9.27
N GLY A 229 2.51 -6.24 8.29
CA GLY A 229 1.09 -6.56 8.06
C GLY A 229 0.39 -5.56 7.13
N ASN A 230 -0.95 -5.52 7.17
CA ASN A 230 -1.71 -4.64 6.28
C ASN A 230 -1.59 -3.18 6.71
N MET A 231 -1.20 -2.31 5.79
CA MET A 231 -1.06 -0.87 6.03
C MET A 231 -2.07 -0.06 5.23
N TYR A 232 -3.19 -0.68 4.83
CA TYR A 232 -4.25 -0.10 3.99
C TYR A 232 -3.72 0.78 2.85
N THR A 233 -3.94 2.10 2.86
CA THR A 233 -3.53 3.02 1.79
C THR A 233 -2.01 3.06 1.60
N ALA A 234 -1.23 2.83 2.65
CA ALA A 234 0.23 2.78 2.58
C ALA A 234 0.76 1.42 2.11
N SER A 235 -0.07 0.36 2.05
CA SER A 235 0.41 -1.02 1.80
C SER A 235 1.07 -1.20 0.43
N LEU A 236 0.49 -0.64 -0.65
CA LEU A 236 1.11 -0.68 -1.98
C LEU A 236 2.48 0.01 -1.98
N TYR A 237 2.56 1.16 -1.33
CA TYR A 237 3.77 1.96 -1.28
C TYR A 237 4.82 1.33 -0.36
N ALA A 238 4.43 0.63 0.70
CA ALA A 238 5.35 -0.13 1.54
C ALA A 238 5.95 -1.32 0.80
N ALA A 239 5.16 -1.95 -0.08
CA ALA A 239 5.67 -2.96 -1.00
C ALA A 239 6.66 -2.35 -2.01
N PHE A 240 6.39 -1.14 -2.51
CA PHE A 240 7.32 -0.42 -3.39
C PHE A 240 8.61 0.02 -2.65
N VAL A 241 8.51 0.48 -1.40
CA VAL A 241 9.65 0.74 -0.50
C VAL A 241 10.51 -0.51 -0.33
N SER A 242 9.89 -1.69 -0.21
CA SER A 242 10.63 -2.97 -0.14
C SER A 242 11.42 -3.23 -1.42
N LEU A 243 10.84 -2.93 -2.59
CA LEU A 243 11.55 -3.05 -3.87
C LEU A 243 12.76 -2.11 -3.93
N LEU A 244 12.57 -0.84 -3.61
CA LEU A 244 13.66 0.14 -3.57
C LEU A 244 14.76 -0.27 -2.60
N HIS A 245 14.39 -0.74 -1.41
CA HIS A 245 15.34 -1.22 -0.41
C HIS A 245 16.18 -2.40 -0.93
N ASN A 246 15.54 -3.37 -1.57
CA ASN A 246 16.20 -4.61 -2.00
C ASN A 246 16.96 -4.46 -3.32
N LYS A 247 16.56 -3.53 -4.19
CA LYS A 247 16.95 -3.50 -5.60
C LYS A 247 17.35 -2.14 -6.15
N SER A 248 17.49 -1.09 -5.33
CA SER A 248 17.81 0.28 -5.79
C SER A 248 18.90 0.36 -6.87
N SER A 249 20.01 -0.38 -6.72
CA SER A 249 21.12 -0.42 -7.67
C SER A 249 20.83 -1.09 -9.02
N GLU A 250 19.73 -1.84 -9.15
CA GLU A 250 19.34 -2.58 -10.35
C GLU A 250 18.12 -1.96 -11.07
N LEU A 251 17.53 -0.90 -10.51
CA LEU A 251 16.24 -0.36 -10.94
C LEU A 251 16.34 0.71 -12.04
N ALA A 252 17.51 1.29 -12.28
CA ALA A 252 17.69 2.26 -13.36
C ALA A 252 17.31 1.66 -14.73
N GLY A 253 16.48 2.38 -15.48
CA GLY A 253 15.92 1.97 -16.76
C GLY A 253 14.81 0.91 -16.67
N LYS A 254 14.42 0.46 -15.47
CA LYS A 254 13.41 -0.59 -15.32
C LYS A 254 11.99 -0.03 -15.29
N ARG A 255 11.05 -0.81 -15.82
CA ARG A 255 9.61 -0.58 -15.69
C ARG A 255 9.08 -1.36 -14.48
N VAL A 256 8.30 -0.69 -13.64
CA VAL A 256 7.63 -1.28 -12.49
C VAL A 256 6.13 -1.05 -12.62
N ILE A 257 5.35 -2.14 -12.57
CA ILE A 257 3.89 -2.08 -12.57
C ILE A 257 3.39 -2.08 -11.15
N LEU A 258 2.43 -1.22 -10.83
CA LEU A 258 1.79 -1.13 -9.52
C LEU A 258 0.30 -1.39 -9.67
N PHE A 259 -0.27 -2.18 -8.76
CA PHE A 259 -1.71 -2.42 -8.66
C PHE A 259 -2.24 -1.97 -7.29
N SER A 260 -3.01 -0.88 -7.31
CA SER A 260 -3.74 -0.38 -6.14
C SER A 260 -5.17 -0.89 -6.15
N TYR A 261 -5.65 -1.32 -5.00
CA TYR A 261 -7.02 -1.78 -4.79
C TYR A 261 -7.55 -1.21 -3.48
N GLY A 262 -8.81 -0.80 -3.45
CA GLY A 262 -9.58 -0.53 -2.24
C GLY A 262 -10.99 -1.08 -2.41
N SER A 263 -11.51 -1.77 -1.40
CA SER A 263 -12.85 -2.33 -1.37
C SER A 263 -13.96 -1.28 -1.54
N GLY A 264 -15.15 -1.73 -1.96
CA GLY A 264 -16.30 -0.87 -2.26
C GLY A 264 -16.75 -0.75 -3.74
N LEU A 265 -15.94 -0.92 -4.80
CA LEU A 265 -14.48 -1.00 -4.92
C LEU A 265 -13.94 0.01 -5.93
N THR A 266 -12.68 0.39 -5.75
CA THR A 266 -11.89 1.20 -6.67
C THR A 266 -10.49 0.62 -6.83
N ALA A 267 -10.02 0.51 -8.07
CA ALA A 267 -8.71 -0.06 -8.37
C ALA A 267 -8.07 0.60 -9.58
N THR A 268 -6.74 0.64 -9.58
CA THR A 268 -5.94 1.06 -10.74
C THR A 268 -4.64 0.27 -10.80
N MET A 269 -4.34 -0.26 -11.99
CA MET A 269 -3.00 -0.68 -12.37
C MET A 269 -2.32 0.44 -13.15
N PHE A 270 -1.08 0.78 -12.80
CA PHE A 270 -0.31 1.83 -13.47
C PHE A 270 1.17 1.49 -13.55
N SER A 271 1.89 2.16 -14.46
CA SER A 271 3.31 1.91 -14.70
C SER A 271 4.18 3.09 -14.28
N LEU A 272 5.34 2.76 -13.70
CA LEU A 272 6.43 3.67 -13.42
C LEU A 272 7.67 3.27 -14.22
N LYS A 273 8.41 4.27 -14.69
CA LYS A 273 9.75 4.13 -15.26
C LYS A 273 10.77 4.70 -14.29
N LEU A 274 11.71 3.87 -13.86
CA LEU A 274 12.73 4.23 -12.89
C LEU A 274 14.03 4.61 -13.61
N ASN A 275 14.68 5.65 -13.13
CA ASN A 275 15.96 6.19 -13.57
C ASN A 275 16.81 6.47 -12.33
N GLU A 276 18.14 6.53 -12.45
CA GLU A 276 19.00 6.73 -11.28
C GLU A 276 18.68 8.04 -10.54
N GLY A 277 18.33 9.10 -11.28
CA GLY A 277 18.13 10.45 -10.73
C GLY A 277 19.44 11.12 -10.35
N GLN A 278 19.34 12.20 -9.58
CA GLN A 278 20.48 12.94 -9.05
C GLN A 278 20.22 13.27 -7.58
N HIS A 279 21.27 13.28 -6.75
CA HIS A 279 21.12 13.63 -5.34
C HIS A 279 20.48 15.03 -5.19
N PRO A 280 19.49 15.22 -4.28
CA PRO A 280 19.02 14.27 -3.26
C PRO A 280 17.98 13.25 -3.75
N PHE A 281 17.44 13.41 -4.96
CA PHE A 281 16.40 12.57 -5.54
C PHE A 281 17.00 11.47 -6.43
N SER A 282 17.85 10.61 -5.86
CA SER A 282 18.35 9.40 -6.52
C SER A 282 17.78 8.14 -5.87
N LEU A 283 17.66 7.05 -6.64
CA LEU A 283 17.16 5.76 -6.12
C LEU A 283 17.99 5.24 -4.94
N SER A 284 19.30 5.38 -5.06
CA SER A 284 20.29 5.06 -4.02
C SER A 284 20.06 5.87 -2.74
N ASN A 285 19.94 7.20 -2.84
CA ASN A 285 19.73 8.05 -1.68
C ASN A 285 18.36 7.81 -1.02
N ILE A 286 17.31 7.60 -1.83
CA ILE A 286 15.97 7.24 -1.32
C ILE A 286 16.06 5.96 -0.48
N ALA A 287 16.72 4.91 -0.97
CA ALA A 287 16.89 3.66 -0.22
C ALA A 287 17.65 3.86 1.10
N THR A 288 18.71 4.68 1.09
CA THR A 288 19.47 5.03 2.29
C THR A 288 18.64 5.80 3.31
N VAL A 289 17.94 6.87 2.90
CA VAL A 289 17.13 7.73 3.79
C VAL A 289 15.96 6.96 4.41
N MET A 290 15.37 6.02 3.67
CA MET A 290 14.29 5.19 4.19
C MET A 290 14.74 4.26 5.32
N ASP A 291 16.01 3.84 5.32
CA ASP A 291 16.65 3.04 6.37
C ASP A 291 15.79 1.88 6.91
N VAL A 292 15.21 1.10 5.98
CA VAL A 292 14.23 0.05 6.29
C VAL A 292 14.83 -1.02 7.21
N SER A 293 16.09 -1.40 6.96
CA SER A 293 16.78 -2.43 7.74
C SER A 293 16.93 -2.06 9.22
N THR A 294 17.33 -0.82 9.51
CA THR A 294 17.49 -0.36 10.91
C THR A 294 16.14 -0.26 11.60
N LYS A 295 15.12 0.30 10.92
CA LYS A 295 13.76 0.39 11.46
C LYS A 295 13.16 -0.96 11.80
N LEU A 296 13.41 -2.00 10.99
CA LEU A 296 12.93 -3.35 11.27
C LEU A 296 13.68 -4.02 12.44
N LYS A 297 14.99 -3.75 12.58
CA LYS A 297 15.82 -4.25 13.68
C LYS A 297 15.52 -3.57 15.02
N SER A 298 15.09 -2.31 15.01
CA SER A 298 14.81 -1.52 16.22
C SER A 298 13.39 -1.73 16.77
N ARG A 299 12.66 -2.75 16.31
CA ARG A 299 11.30 -3.02 16.79
C ARG A 299 11.33 -3.67 18.17
N HIS A 300 10.23 -3.52 18.89
CA HIS A 300 10.01 -4.13 20.19
C HIS A 300 8.89 -5.16 20.07
N GLU A 301 9.20 -6.41 20.41
CA GLU A 301 8.23 -7.49 20.42
C GLU A 301 7.37 -7.44 21.67
N PHE A 302 6.06 -7.67 21.51
CA PHE A 302 5.10 -7.80 22.60
C PHE A 302 4.57 -9.24 22.61
N SER A 303 4.31 -9.77 23.81
CA SER A 303 3.56 -11.02 23.93
C SER A 303 2.15 -10.85 23.37
N THR A 304 1.53 -11.93 22.91
CA THR A 304 0.16 -11.92 22.40
C THR A 304 -0.83 -11.38 23.44
N VAL A 305 -0.63 -11.71 24.72
CA VAL A 305 -1.44 -11.19 25.84
C VAL A 305 -1.37 -9.66 25.90
N LYS A 306 -0.16 -9.08 25.89
CA LYS A 306 0.01 -7.63 25.94
C LYS A 306 -0.51 -6.94 24.67
N PHE A 307 -0.42 -7.61 23.53
CA PHE A 307 -1.02 -7.14 22.29
C PHE A 307 -2.55 -7.09 22.39
N ASP A 308 -3.20 -8.13 22.89
CA ASP A 308 -4.66 -8.16 23.06
C ASP A 308 -5.14 -7.12 24.09
N GLU A 309 -4.44 -6.95 25.20
CA GLU A 309 -4.68 -5.86 26.17
C GLU A 309 -4.59 -4.48 25.49
N THR A 310 -3.60 -4.29 24.62
CA THR A 310 -3.44 -3.06 23.85
C THR A 310 -4.60 -2.86 22.89
N MET A 311 -5.06 -3.90 22.20
CA MET A 311 -6.22 -3.82 21.29
C MET A 311 -7.50 -3.44 22.04
N GLN A 312 -7.75 -4.03 23.22
CA GLN A 312 -8.88 -3.67 24.08
C GLN A 312 -8.79 -2.20 24.55
N LEU A 313 -7.59 -1.74 24.91
CA LEU A 313 -7.38 -0.33 25.25
C LEU A 313 -7.70 0.57 24.05
N MET A 314 -7.21 0.24 22.85
CA MET A 314 -7.47 1.03 21.64
C MET A 314 -8.96 1.11 21.31
N GLU A 315 -9.71 0.01 21.50
CA GLU A 315 -11.16 0.00 21.35
C GLU A 315 -11.86 1.00 22.30
N HIS A 316 -11.42 1.07 23.56
CA HIS A 316 -11.95 2.07 24.51
C HIS A 316 -11.58 3.51 24.12
N ARG A 317 -10.43 3.71 23.48
CA ARG A 317 -9.99 5.04 23.03
C ARG A 317 -10.65 5.48 21.72
N TYR A 318 -11.17 4.54 20.93
CA TYR A 318 -11.81 4.85 19.65
C TYR A 318 -13.11 5.65 19.88
N GLY A 319 -13.16 6.86 19.34
CA GLY A 319 -14.28 7.78 19.59
C GLY A 319 -14.36 8.34 21.03
N GLY A 320 -13.36 8.05 21.87
CA GLY A 320 -13.29 8.54 23.25
C GLY A 320 -12.84 10.01 23.36
N LYS A 321 -13.08 10.61 24.51
CA LYS A 321 -12.66 11.97 24.91
C LYS A 321 -12.37 12.04 26.41
N ASP A 322 -11.87 13.18 26.88
CA ASP A 322 -11.46 13.41 28.27
C ASP A 322 -10.51 12.33 28.79
N PHE A 323 -9.38 12.16 28.10
CA PHE A 323 -8.34 11.28 28.57
C PHE A 323 -6.93 11.75 28.25
N VAL A 324 -6.02 11.40 29.16
CA VAL A 324 -4.57 11.53 28.98
C VAL A 324 -4.00 10.15 28.68
N THR A 325 -3.08 10.05 27.72
CA THR A 325 -2.40 8.81 27.40
C THR A 325 -1.26 8.53 28.40
N SER A 326 -0.74 7.30 28.41
CA SER A 326 0.50 7.02 29.15
C SER A 326 1.62 7.93 28.66
N LYS A 327 2.44 8.44 29.60
CA LYS A 327 3.65 9.21 29.30
C LYS A 327 4.83 8.32 28.89
N ASP A 328 4.69 6.99 28.98
CA ASP A 328 5.75 6.07 28.57
C ASP A 328 5.93 6.09 27.05
N CYS A 329 6.93 6.84 26.60
CA CYS A 329 7.40 6.87 25.22
C CYS A 329 8.77 6.18 25.07
N SER A 330 9.17 5.34 26.03
CA SER A 330 10.49 4.69 26.06
C SER A 330 10.78 3.89 24.78
N LEU A 331 9.77 3.19 24.26
CA LEU A 331 9.84 2.35 23.05
C LEU A 331 9.82 3.13 21.73
N LEU A 332 9.47 4.42 21.74
CA LEU A 332 9.43 5.23 20.53
C LEU A 332 10.84 5.69 20.16
N ALA A 333 11.19 5.74 18.88
CA ALA A 333 12.46 6.33 18.47
C ALA A 333 12.48 7.85 18.78
N PRO A 334 13.65 8.43 19.09
CA PRO A 334 13.76 9.88 19.27
C PRO A 334 13.20 10.64 18.06
N GLY A 335 12.46 11.72 18.34
CA GLY A 335 11.78 12.53 17.32
C GLY A 335 10.42 12.01 16.85
N THR A 336 9.95 10.88 17.35
CA THR A 336 8.59 10.37 17.08
C THR A 336 7.53 11.28 17.71
N TYR A 337 6.48 11.61 16.95
CA TYR A 337 5.30 12.28 17.48
C TYR A 337 4.34 11.27 18.13
N TYR A 338 3.73 11.65 19.24
CA TYR A 338 2.75 10.82 19.95
C TYR A 338 1.60 11.66 20.50
N LEU A 339 0.42 11.05 20.61
CA LEU A 339 -0.76 11.65 21.24
C LEU A 339 -0.52 11.75 22.74
N THR A 340 -0.77 12.92 23.34
CA THR A 340 -0.66 13.13 24.80
C THR A 340 -2.01 13.07 25.48
N GLU A 341 -3.02 13.68 24.89
CA GLU A 341 -4.37 13.73 25.45
C GLU A 341 -5.42 14.06 24.38
N VAL A 342 -6.67 13.73 24.73
CA VAL A 342 -7.88 14.15 24.04
C VAL A 342 -8.79 14.79 25.07
N ASP A 343 -9.14 16.05 24.89
CA ASP A 343 -9.97 16.77 25.86
C ASP A 343 -11.47 16.53 25.69
N SER A 344 -12.28 17.16 26.55
CA SER A 344 -13.75 17.07 26.57
C SER A 344 -14.45 17.48 25.26
N MET A 345 -13.74 18.20 24.39
CA MET A 345 -14.18 18.66 23.07
C MET A 345 -13.57 17.87 21.92
N TYR A 346 -12.98 16.69 22.18
CA TYR A 346 -12.33 15.82 21.20
C TYR A 346 -11.09 16.42 20.53
N ARG A 347 -10.54 17.53 21.05
CA ARG A 347 -9.32 18.12 20.51
C ARG A 347 -8.14 17.25 20.91
N ARG A 348 -7.25 16.98 19.96
CA ARG A 348 -6.10 16.10 20.13
C ARG A 348 -4.82 16.91 20.29
N PHE A 349 -4.02 16.57 21.29
CA PHE A 349 -2.75 17.22 21.56
C PHE A 349 -1.61 16.23 21.34
N TYR A 350 -0.52 16.72 20.75
CA TYR A 350 0.61 15.89 20.36
C TYR A 350 1.91 16.49 20.89
N ALA A 351 2.83 15.61 21.28
CA ALA A 351 4.20 15.95 21.63
C ALA A 351 5.19 15.18 20.75
N LYS A 352 6.44 15.63 20.75
CA LYS A 352 7.55 15.00 20.03
C LYS A 352 8.54 14.47 21.04
N LYS A 353 8.91 13.18 20.96
CA LYS A 353 9.95 12.60 21.82
C LYS A 353 11.27 13.36 21.62
N PRO A 354 11.92 13.87 22.68
CA PRO A 354 13.20 14.57 22.58
C PRO A 354 14.30 13.72 21.93
N VAL A 355 15.29 14.37 21.34
CA VAL A 355 16.48 13.69 20.76
C VAL A 355 17.47 13.29 21.87
N ASP A 356 17.50 14.04 22.97
CA ASP A 356 18.34 13.79 24.14
C ASP A 356 17.53 13.10 25.25
N GLY A 357 17.98 11.93 25.70
CA GLY A 357 17.19 10.99 26.50
C GLY A 357 16.92 11.38 27.96
N ALA A 358 15.89 12.20 28.18
CA ALA A 358 15.25 12.33 29.50
C ALA A 358 13.73 12.31 29.37
N CYS A 359 13.10 11.18 29.69
CA CYS A 359 11.68 11.17 30.02
C CYS A 359 11.56 11.64 31.48
N GLU A 360 11.02 12.83 31.72
CA GLU A 360 10.58 13.21 33.06
C GLU A 360 9.38 12.33 33.45
N ASN A 361 9.62 11.38 34.35
CA ASN A 361 8.56 10.59 34.99
C ASN A 361 7.76 11.49 35.94
N GLY A 362 6.74 12.16 35.42
CA GLY A 362 5.72 12.83 36.23
C GLY A 362 4.67 11.83 36.71
N SER A 363 4.46 11.78 38.03
CA SER A 363 3.49 10.92 38.73
C SER A 363 2.07 11.02 38.16
N LEU A 364 1.40 9.87 38.02
CA LEU A 364 -0.03 9.74 37.73
C LEU A 364 -0.85 10.34 38.89
N SER A 365 -1.66 11.36 38.60
CA SER A 365 -2.81 11.72 39.43
C SER A 365 -4.07 11.27 38.70
N ASN A 366 -4.69 10.20 39.18
CA ASN A 366 -6.02 9.79 38.74
C ASN A 366 -7.04 10.84 39.18
N GLY A 367 -7.78 11.40 38.22
CA GLY A 367 -8.98 12.18 38.44
C GLY A 367 -10.14 11.52 37.70
N HIS A 368 -10.85 10.67 38.44
CA HIS A 368 -12.11 9.97 38.13
C HIS A 368 -12.12 8.91 37.03
#